data_AF-A0A350YPA5-F1
#
_entry.id   AF-A0A350YPA5-F1
#
_cell.length_a   1.000
_cell.length_b   1.000
_cell.length_c   1.000
_cell.angle_alpha   90.00
_cell.angle_beta   90.00
_cell.angle_gamma   90.00
#
_symmetry.space_group_name_H-M   'P 1'
#
loop_
_entity.id
_entity.type
_entity.pdbx_description
1 polymer ?
#
loop_
_entity_poly.entity_id
_entity_poly.type
_entity_poly.pdbx_seq_one_letter_code
_entity_poly.pdbx_strand_id
1 'polypeptide(L)' 'MIYKGRKEFYPGIGKIEYEGRKSKNPFAFRWYNPEQVVSGKKMKDHLRFAIAYWHSFCGD' A
#
# COMPACT_ATOMS: atom_id res chain seq x y z
N MET A 1 12.98 9.38 -5.34
CA MET A 1 13.12 10.14 -4.09
C MET A 1 11.71 10.52 -3.65
N ILE A 2 11.26 10.06 -2.47
CA ILE A 2 9.92 10.40 -1.96
C ILE A 2 10.08 11.62 -1.06
N TYR A 3 9.41 12.72 -1.39
CA TYR A 3 9.39 13.91 -0.55
C TYR A 3 8.56 13.62 0.69
N LYS A 4 9.22 13.50 1.85
CA LYS A 4 8.55 13.50 3.14
C LYS A 4 8.44 14.94 3.60
N GLY A 5 7.21 15.47 3.69
CA GLY A 5 6.97 16.82 4.20
C GLY A 5 7.49 17.00 5.63
N ARG A 6 7.44 18.23 6.14
CA ARG A 6 7.92 18.56 7.50
C ARG A 6 7.10 17.92 8.64
N LYS A 7 5.88 17.44 8.35
CA LYS A 7 4.95 16.86 9.32
C LYS A 7 4.40 15.54 8.80
N GLU A 8 4.35 14.53 9.66
CA GLU A 8 3.67 13.27 9.41
C GLU A 8 2.17 13.42 9.72
N PHE A 9 1.31 13.03 8.77
CA PHE A 9 -0.15 13.15 8.91
C PHE A 9 -0.78 11.92 9.59
N TYR A 10 -0.13 10.75 9.51
CA TYR A 10 -0.60 9.48 10.08
C TYR A 10 0.44 8.92 11.06
N PRO A 11 0.64 9.56 12.22
CA PRO A 11 1.62 9.10 13.20
C PRO A 11 1.28 7.69 13.69
N GLY A 12 2.29 6.83 13.77
CA GLY A 12 2.14 5.43 14.17
C GLY A 12 1.73 4.46 13.05
N ILE A 13 1.36 4.97 11.87
CA ILE A 13 1.10 4.13 10.69
C ILE A 13 2.32 4.18 9.77
N GLY A 14 3.16 3.14 9.85
CA GLY A 14 4.31 2.97 8.98
C GLY A 14 3.95 2.50 7.57
N LYS A 15 4.99 2.14 6.80
CA LYS A 15 4.79 1.46 5.51
C LYS A 15 4.12 0.10 5.75
N ILE A 16 3.01 -0.14 5.06
CA ILE A 16 2.26 -1.40 5.16
C ILE A 16 3.02 -2.48 4.39
N GLU A 17 3.45 -3.52 5.10
CA GLU A 17 4.22 -4.63 4.53
C GLU A 17 3.33 -5.83 4.20
N TYR A 18 3.88 -6.78 3.44
CA TYR A 18 3.24 -8.07 3.16
C TYR A 18 3.61 -9.09 4.24
N GLU A 19 2.61 -9.67 4.91
CA GLU A 19 2.80 -10.70 5.95
C GLU A 19 2.20 -12.07 5.56
N GLY A 20 1.49 -12.12 4.43
CA GLY A 20 0.93 -13.35 3.90
C GLY A 20 -0.43 -13.77 4.49
N ARG A 21 -0.97 -14.86 3.93
CA ARG A 21 -2.39 -15.24 4.06
C ARG A 21 -2.85 -15.50 5.50
N LYS A 22 -1.95 -15.96 6.37
CA LYS A 22 -2.27 -16.30 7.76
C LYS A 22 -2.18 -15.10 8.71
N SER A 23 -1.73 -13.94 8.22
CA SER A 23 -1.61 -12.76 9.06
C SER A 23 -2.99 -12.30 9.57
N LYS A 24 -3.03 -12.01 10.87
CA LYS A 24 -4.17 -11.40 11.55
C LYS A 24 -3.98 -9.89 11.73
N ASN A 25 -2.81 -9.34 11.36
CA ASN A 25 -2.53 -7.91 11.45
C ASN A 25 -3.42 -7.15 10.45
N PRO A 26 -4.26 -6.20 10.91
CA PRO A 26 -5.08 -5.39 10.00
C PRO A 26 -4.24 -4.41 9.16
N PHE A 27 -3.04 -4.03 9.62
CA PHE A 27 -2.12 -3.13 8.92
C PHE A 27 -1.04 -3.89 8.15
N ALA A 28 -1.41 -5.03 7.53
CA ALA A 28 -0.54 -5.80 6.67
C ALA A 28 -1.29 -6.38 5.48
N PHE A 29 -0.63 -6.47 4.34
CA PHE A 29 -1.18 -7.13 3.17
C PHE A 29 -1.12 -8.66 3.35
N ARG A 30 -2.28 -9.31 3.19
CA ARG A 30 -2.39 -10.79 3.21
C ARG A 30 -2.09 -11.43 1.86
N TRP A 31 -2.33 -10.69 0.78
CA TRP A 31 -2.31 -11.21 -0.59
C TRP A 31 -1.47 -10.37 -1.55
N TYR A 32 -1.39 -9.07 -1.31
CA TYR A 32 -0.66 -8.17 -2.17
C TYR A 32 0.82 -8.15 -1.77
N ASN A 33 1.66 -8.84 -2.55
CA ASN A 33 3.11 -8.68 -2.52
C ASN A 33 3.54 -7.97 -3.80
N PRO A 34 4.01 -6.71 -3.74
CA PRO A 34 4.31 -5.92 -4.94
C PRO A 34 5.39 -6.53 -5.83
N GLU A 35 6.32 -7.33 -5.27
CA GLU A 35 7.42 -7.94 -6.00
C GLU A 35 7.12 -9.37 -6.48
N GLN A 36 6.00 -9.97 -6.05
CA GLN A 36 5.60 -11.30 -6.48
C GLN A 36 5.33 -11.31 -7.99
N VAL A 37 5.94 -12.25 -8.70
CA VAL A 37 5.72 -12.45 -10.13
C VAL A 37 4.53 -13.39 -10.34
N VAL A 38 3.56 -12.95 -11.13
CA VAL A 38 2.41 -13.73 -11.55
C VAL A 38 2.41 -13.72 -13.07
N SER A 39 2.39 -14.89 -13.72
CA SER A 39 2.38 -14.98 -15.20
C SER A 39 3.42 -14.07 -15.89
N GLY A 40 4.62 -13.97 -15.30
CA GLY A 40 5.74 -13.19 -15.87
C GLY A 40 5.76 -11.69 -15.60
N LYS A 41 4.81 -11.08 -14.87
CA LYS A 41 4.91 -9.67 -14.42
C LYS A 41 4.73 -9.55 -12.91
N LYS A 42 5.25 -8.48 -12.31
CA LYS A 42 5.09 -8.24 -10.87
C LYS A 42 3.64 -7.83 -10.56
N MET A 43 3.13 -8.18 -9.38
CA MET A 43 1.74 -7.84 -9.01
C MET A 43 1.46 -6.33 -9.08
N LYS A 44 2.46 -5.50 -8.74
CA LYS A 44 2.34 -4.04 -8.86
C LYS A 44 2.10 -3.59 -10.31
N ASP A 45 2.68 -4.27 -11.28
CA ASP A 45 2.55 -3.96 -12.71
C ASP A 45 1.26 -4.50 -13.31
N HIS A 46 0.71 -5.57 -12.72
CA HIS A 46 -0.62 -6.08 -13.07
C HIS A 46 -1.73 -5.17 -12.55
N LEU A 47 -1.68 -4.83 -11.26
CA LEU A 47 -2.79 -4.18 -10.57
C LEU A 47 -2.74 -2.67 -10.74
N ARG A 48 -1.54 -2.08 -10.73
CA ARG A 48 -1.31 -0.65 -10.94
C ARG A 48 -2.23 0.22 -10.09
N PHE A 49 -2.34 -0.12 -8.79
CA PHE A 49 -3.22 0.57 -7.87
C PHE A 49 -2.95 2.07 -7.84
N ALA A 50 -4.04 2.84 -7.80
CA ALA A 50 -4.04 4.28 -7.67
C ALA A 50 -5.00 4.69 -6.55
N ILE A 51 -4.79 5.89 -6.02
CA ILE A 51 -5.64 6.47 -4.97
C ILE A 51 -6.49 7.58 -5.62
N ALA A 52 -7.79 7.56 -5.37
CA ALA A 52 -8.70 8.62 -5.79
C ALA A 52 -8.57 9.81 -4.83
N TYR A 53 -8.01 10.92 -5.31
CA TYR A 53 -7.66 12.06 -4.46
C TYR A 53 -8.87 12.65 -3.73
N TRP A 54 -9.98 12.84 -4.45
CA TRP A 54 -11.21 13.43 -3.91
C TRP A 54 -11.79 12.62 -2.74
N HIS A 55 -11.93 11.30 -2.89
CA HIS A 55 -12.47 10.45 -1.82
C HIS A 55 -11.53 10.28 -0.64
N SER A 56 -10.21 10.39 -0.84
CA SER A 56 -9.23 10.13 0.22
C SER A 56 -8.79 11.37 0.98
N PHE A 57 -8.80 12.55 0.34
CA PHE A 57 -8.20 13.77 0.91
C PHE A 57 -9.12 15.00 0.87
N CYS A 58 -10.26 14.94 0.15
CA CYS A 58 -11.18 16.08 0.01
C CYS A 58 -12.60 15.74 0.45
N GLY A 59 -12.81 14.66 1.20
CA GLY A 59 -14.14 14.31 1.68
C GLY A 59 -14.78 15.50 2.40
N ASP A 60 -15.90 15.99 1.85
CA ASP A 60 -16.82 16.92 2.50
C ASP A 60 -17.36 16.33 3.82
#